data_AF-B9NLQ1-F1
#
_entry.id   AF-B9NLQ1-F1
#
_cell.length_a   1.000
_cell.length_b   1.000
_cell.length_c   1.000
_cell.angle_alpha   90.00
_cell.angle_beta   90.00
_cell.angle_gamma   90.00
#
_symmetry.space_group_name_H-M   'P 1'
#
loop_
_entity.id
_entity.type
_entity.pdbx_description
1 polymer ?
#
loop_
_entity_poly.entity_id
_entity_poly.type
_entity_poly.pdbx_seq_one_letter_code
_entity_poly.pdbx_strand_id
1 'polypeptide(L)' 'MQVSGCNKGKAKKEVAKRLKASGWTLLNVMSVFGPEGLDQRKANAGKFYLRY' A
#
# COMPACT_ATOMS: atom_id res chain seq x y z
N MET A 1 -10.46 -9.04 4.94
CA MET A 1 -10.83 -7.98 3.97
C MET A 1 -9.94 -8.13 2.75
N GLN A 2 -10.41 -8.83 1.72
CA GLN A 2 -9.66 -9.12 0.50
C GLN A 2 -9.93 -7.99 -0.50
N VAL A 3 -8.87 -7.31 -0.95
CA VAL A 3 -9.01 -6.18 -1.88
C VAL A 3 -9.14 -6.74 -3.30
N SER A 4 -10.36 -7.15 -3.67
CA SER A 4 -10.68 -7.64 -5.01
C SER A 4 -10.68 -6.46 -5.99
N GLY A 5 -9.68 -6.40 -6.88
CA GLY A 5 -9.64 -5.46 -8.00
C GLY A 5 -8.91 -4.14 -7.71
N CYS A 6 -7.66 -4.07 -8.16
CA CYS A 6 -6.74 -2.96 -7.91
C CYS A 6 -7.06 -1.72 -8.78
N ASN A 7 -8.05 -0.93 -8.40
CA ASN A 7 -8.15 0.43 -8.95
C ASN A 7 -7.15 1.34 -8.20
N LYS A 8 -6.11 1.82 -8.89
CA LYS A 8 -5.07 2.73 -8.34
C LYS A 8 -5.68 3.89 -7.55
N GLY A 9 -6.83 4.41 -7.97
CA GLY A 9 -7.53 5.49 -7.27
C GLY A 9 -8.03 5.10 -5.88
N LYS A 10 -8.56 3.89 -5.71
CA LYS A 10 -9.01 3.37 -4.41
C LYS A 10 -7.80 3.06 -3.51
N ALA A 11 -6.76 2.45 -4.06
CA ALA A 11 -5.52 2.18 -3.33
C ALA A 11 -4.88 3.48 -2.79
N LYS A 12 -4.81 4.53 -3.63
CA LYS A 12 -4.27 5.84 -3.21
C LYS A 12 -5.06 6.45 -2.06
N LYS A 13 -6.41 6.39 -2.10
CA LYS A 13 -7.26 6.93 -1.03
C LYS A 13 -7.07 6.19 0.29
N GLU A 14 -7.00 4.86 0.26
CA GLU A 14 -6.81 4.06 1.48
C GLU A 14 -5.45 4.30 2.11
N VAL A 15 -4.38 4.21 1.31
CA VAL A 15 -3.02 4.43 1.79
C VAL A 15 -2.86 5.87 2.30
N ALA A 16 -3.41 6.87 1.60
CA ALA A 16 -3.38 8.25 2.08
C ALA A 16 -4.08 8.42 3.43
N LYS A 17 -5.21 7.73 3.65
CA LYS A 17 -5.94 7.78 4.92
C LYS A 17 -5.14 7.15 6.06
N ARG A 18 -4.56 5.97 5.85
CA ARG A 18 -3.74 5.25 6.84
C ARG A 18 -2.45 5.98 7.18
N LEU A 19 -1.77 6.53 6.18
CA LEU A 19 -0.59 7.36 6.37
C LEU A 19 -0.93 8.63 7.14
N LYS A 20 -2.01 9.34 6.78
CA LYS A 20 -2.47 10.52 7.53
C LYS A 20 -2.77 10.22 8.99
N ALA A 21 -3.44 9.09 9.27
CA ALA A 21 -3.70 8.66 10.65
C ALA A 21 -2.41 8.40 11.46
N SER A 22 -1.31 8.12 10.77
CA SER A 22 0.01 7.93 11.37
C SER A 22 0.88 9.20 11.33
N GLY A 23 0.37 10.34 10.86
CA GLY A 23 1.10 11.61 10.72
C GLY A 23 1.95 11.73 9.44
N TRP A 24 1.79 10.83 8.47
CA TRP A 24 2.56 10.80 7.23
C TRP A 24 1.78 11.35 6.03
N THR A 25 2.47 12.06 5.14
CA THR A 25 1.90 12.58 3.88
C THR A 25 2.26 11.65 2.73
N LEU A 26 1.24 11.14 2.03
CA LEU A 26 1.45 10.35 0.82
C LEU A 26 1.91 11.27 -0.33
N LEU A 27 3.18 11.15 -0.72
CA LEU A 27 3.76 11.95 -1.82
C LEU A 27 3.47 11.33 -3.19
N ASN A 28 3.77 10.04 -3.37
CA ASN A 28 3.60 9.37 -4.65
C ASN A 28 3.29 7.87 -4.48
N VAL A 29 2.51 7.31 -5.40
CA VAL A 29 2.27 5.87 -5.49
C VAL A 29 3.02 5.34 -6.70
N MET A 30 4.16 4.69 -6.47
CA MET A 30 5.04 4.25 -7.55
C MET A 30 4.47 3.08 -8.35
N SER A 31 3.90 2.09 -7.68
CA SER A 31 3.29 0.92 -8.32
C SER A 31 2.35 0.21 -7.35
N VAL A 32 1.33 -0.45 -7.92
CA VAL A 32 0.42 -1.32 -7.19
C VAL A 32 0.69 -2.74 -7.61
N PHE A 33 0.76 -3.66 -6.64
CA PHE A 33 1.10 -5.05 -6.91
C PHE A 33 -0.09 -5.93 -6.58
N GLY A 34 -0.31 -6.93 -7.43
CA GLY A 34 -1.16 -8.07 -7.11
C GLY A 34 -0.43 -9.05 -6.17
N PRO A 35 -1.13 -10.12 -5.76
CA PRO A 35 -0.56 -11.14 -4.88
C PRO A 35 0.73 -11.76 -5.41
N GLU A 36 0.92 -11.80 -6.73
CA GLU A 36 2.08 -12.39 -7.41
C GLU A 36 3.42 -11.67 -7.11
N GLY A 37 3.40 -10.36 -6.80
CA GLY A 37 4.60 -9.56 -6.55
C GLY A 37 4.85 -9.20 -5.09
N LEU A 38 4.03 -9.73 -4.17
CA LEU A 38 3.97 -9.31 -2.78
C LEU A 38 5.11 -9.92 -1.95
N ASP A 39 5.38 -11.22 -2.15
CA ASP A 39 6.35 -11.99 -1.36
C ASP A 39 7.79 -11.48 -1.51
N GLN A 40 8.24 -11.24 -2.75
CA GLN A 40 9.58 -10.68 -3.01
C GLN A 40 9.79 -9.29 -2.40
N ARG A 41 8.71 -8.53 -2.17
CA ARG A 41 8.77 -7.16 -1.65
C ARG A 41 8.61 -7.10 -0.13
N LYS A 42 8.24 -8.21 0.51
CA LYS A 42 8.11 -8.32 1.96
C LYS A 42 9.41 -7.99 2.69
N ALA A 43 10.53 -8.53 2.22
CA ALA A 43 11.85 -8.25 2.77
C ALA A 43 12.21 -6.76 2.65
N ASN A 44 11.93 -6.15 1.51
CA ASN A 44 12.23 -4.74 1.24
C ASN A 44 11.34 -3.77 2.06
N ALA A 45 10.09 -4.14 2.33
CA ALA A 45 9.17 -3.32 3.12
C ALA A 45 9.40 -3.43 4.64
N GLY A 46 10.06 -4.49 5.10
CA GLY A 46 10.43 -4.68 6.51
C GLY A 46 9.24 -4.49 7.46
N LYS A 47 9.43 -3.63 8.47
CA LYS A 47 8.43 -3.37 9.54
C LYS A 47 7.18 -2.61 9.07
N PHE A 48 7.16 -2.15 7.82
CA PHE A 48 6.07 -1.39 7.23
C PHE A 48 5.27 -2.19 6.20
N TYR A 49 5.64 -3.45 5.98
CA TYR A 49 4.92 -4.35 5.09
C TYR A 49 3.44 -4.46 5.49
N LEU A 50 2.55 -4.05 4.59
CA LEU A 50 1.08 -4.07 4.77
C LEU A 50 0.56 -3.30 5.99
N ARG A 51 1.39 -2.46 6.61
CA ARG A 51 1.01 -1.70 7.82
C ARG A 51 0.12 -0.50 7.50
N TYR A 52 0.27 0.05 6.30
CA TYR A 52 -0.42 1.25 5.84
C TYR A 52 -1.26 0.99 4.59
#